data_AF-A0A920T039-F1
#
_entry.id   AF-A0A920T039-F1
#
_cell.length_a   1.000
_cell.length_b   1.000
_cell.length_c   1.000
_cell.angle_alpha   90.00
_cell.angle_beta   90.00
_cell.angle_gamma   90.00
#
_symmetry.space_group_name_H-M   'P 1'
#
loop_
_entity.id
_entity.type
_entity.pdbx_description
1 polymer ?
#
loop_
_entity_poly.entity_id
_entity_poly.type
_entity_poly.pdbx_seq_one_letter_code
_entity_poly.pdbx_strand_id
1 'polypeptide(L)'
;MAYWENGKCFFHGSSQSQSANNAGLARMLNIDLADLVFINEATGGGFGSKIGPYPFMAITGNFSRVLNRPVQLELLVSKSSTSAQHVWNPRLD
;
A
#
# COMPACT_ATOMS: atom_id res chain seq x y z
N MET A 1 3.16 2.62 7.21
CA MET A 1 2.48 2.56 8.53
C MET A 1 1.00 2.80 8.34
N ALA A 2 0.13 2.10 9.07
CA ALA A 2 -1.31 2.33 9.07
C ALA A 2 -1.82 2.52 10.50
N TYR A 3 -2.84 3.37 10.67
CA TYR A 3 -3.63 3.48 11.90
C TYR A 3 -5.10 3.80 11.57
N TRP A 4 -5.99 3.55 12.53
CA TRP A 4 -7.42 3.84 12.39
C TRP A 4 -7.85 4.85 13.44
N GLU A 5 -8.63 5.84 13.01
CA GLU A 5 -9.19 6.85 13.88
C GLU A 5 -10.54 7.30 13.32
N ASN A 6 -11.57 7.36 14.18
CA ASN A 6 -12.91 7.80 13.81
C ASN A 6 -13.50 7.09 12.56
N GLY A 7 -13.23 5.79 12.44
CA GLY A 7 -13.72 4.97 11.31
C GLY A 7 -12.91 5.11 10.01
N LYS A 8 -11.88 5.98 9.97
CA LYS A 8 -11.02 6.17 8.80
C LYS A 8 -9.68 5.47 8.97
N CYS A 9 -9.13 4.98 7.86
CA CYS A 9 -7.79 4.42 7.79
C CYS A 9 -6.80 5.47 7.30
N PHE A 10 -5.83 5.82 8.14
CA PHE A 10 -4.71 6.68 7.79
C PHE A 10 -3.53 5.80 7.41
N PHE A 11 -3.12 5.87 6.15
CA PHE A 11 -2.12 4.98 5.59
C PHE A 11 -0.92 5.77 5.06
N HIS A 12 0.18 5.74 5.80
CA HIS A 12 1.46 6.26 5.36
C HIS A 12 2.17 5.21 4.50
N GLY A 13 2.36 5.49 3.22
CA GLY A 13 2.99 4.57 2.29
C GLY A 13 3.79 5.29 1.21
N SER A 14 4.86 4.64 0.73
CA SER A 14 5.60 5.09 -0.44
C SER A 14 4.85 4.68 -1.70
N SER A 15 4.51 5.65 -2.54
CA SER A 15 3.78 5.44 -3.80
C SER A 15 4.29 6.38 -4.90
N GLN A 16 4.34 5.90 -6.14
CA GLN A 16 4.61 6.76 -7.29
C GLN A 16 3.36 7.48 -7.81
N SER A 17 2.16 6.98 -7.47
CA SER A 17 0.89 7.56 -7.86
C SER A 17 -0.18 7.23 -6.83
N GLN A 18 -0.62 8.25 -6.09
CA GLN A 18 -1.70 8.10 -5.12
C GLN A 18 -3.04 7.77 -5.81
N SER A 19 -3.36 8.42 -6.93
CA SER A 19 -4.61 8.16 -7.65
C SER A 19 -4.71 6.73 -8.17
N ALA A 20 -3.60 6.13 -8.61
CA ALA A 20 -3.54 4.73 -9.00
C ALA A 20 -3.59 3.75 -7.80
N ASN A 21 -3.16 4.19 -6.61
CA ASN A 21 -3.15 3.38 -5.40
C ASN A 21 -4.50 3.34 -4.67
N ASN A 22 -5.11 4.50 -4.43
CA ASN A 22 -6.12 4.67 -3.39
C ASN A 22 -7.36 3.79 -3.61
N ALA A 23 -7.91 3.76 -4.82
CA ALA A 23 -9.10 2.96 -5.12
C ALA A 23 -8.84 1.46 -5.00
N GLY A 24 -7.64 0.99 -5.34
CA GLY A 24 -7.28 -0.41 -5.17
C GLY A 24 -7.05 -0.77 -3.71
N LEU A 25 -6.38 0.10 -2.94
CA LEU A 25 -6.13 -0.13 -1.51
C LEU A 25 -7.43 -0.11 -0.70
N ALA A 26 -8.33 0.83 -0.95
CA ALA A 26 -9.64 0.89 -0.29
C ALA A 26 -10.44 -0.39 -0.52
N ARG A 27 -10.44 -0.93 -1.76
CA ARG A 27 -11.05 -2.22 -2.08
C ARG A 27 -10.41 -3.37 -1.32
N MET A 28 -9.07 -3.43 -1.24
CA MET A 28 -8.38 -4.49 -0.49
C MET A 28 -8.66 -4.44 1.02
N LEU A 29 -8.91 -3.24 1.57
CA LEU A 29 -9.29 -3.02 2.97
C LEU A 29 -10.80 -3.19 3.21
N ASN A 30 -11.58 -3.40 2.15
CA ASN A 30 -13.04 -3.48 2.18
C ASN A 30 -13.67 -2.26 2.89
N ILE A 31 -13.26 -1.06 2.48
CA ILE A 31 -13.80 0.23 2.94
C ILE A 31 -14.15 1.13 1.77
N ASP A 32 -14.98 2.15 2.03
CA ASP A 32 -15.21 3.22 1.07
C ASP A 32 -13.93 4.04 0.85
N LEU A 33 -13.75 4.51 -0.38
CA LEU A 33 -12.59 5.34 -0.74
C LEU A 33 -12.51 6.61 0.12
N ALA A 34 -13.66 7.17 0.53
CA ALA A 34 -13.75 8.33 1.40
C ALA A 34 -13.22 8.09 2.84
N ASP A 35 -13.06 6.82 3.23
CA ASP A 35 -12.53 6.43 4.54
C ASP A 35 -11.04 6.05 4.49
N LEU A 36 -10.41 6.15 3.32
CA LEU A 36 -8.97 6.01 3.17
C LEU A 36 -8.30 7.39 3.05
N VAL A 37 -7.41 7.68 4.00
CA VAL A 37 -6.51 8.83 3.95
C VAL A 37 -5.11 8.33 3.64
N PHE A 38 -4.71 8.36 2.37
CA PHE A 38 -3.39 7.92 1.93
C PHE A 38 -2.36 9.06 1.99
N ILE A 39 -1.30 8.88 2.77
CA ILE A 39 -0.30 9.90 3.06
C ILE A 39 1.04 9.45 2.46
N ASN A 40 1.60 10.26 1.56
CA ASN A 40 2.87 10.00 0.88
C ASN A 40 3.67 11.29 0.79
N GLU A 41 4.51 11.55 1.79
CA GLU A 41 5.34 12.76 1.86
C GLU A 41 6.56 12.67 0.94
N ALA A 42 7.16 11.48 0.88
CA ALA A 42 8.33 11.21 0.06
C ALA A 42 8.32 9.75 -0.43
N THR A 43 8.84 9.54 -1.64
CA THR A 43 9.05 8.21 -2.20
C THR A 43 10.51 8.06 -2.61
N GLY A 44 11.24 7.15 -1.95
CA GLY A 44 12.65 6.86 -2.20
C GLY A 44 12.93 6.11 -3.49
N GLY A 45 12.29 6.50 -4.59
CA GLY A 45 12.31 5.79 -5.87
C GLY A 45 11.34 4.60 -5.93
N GLY A 46 10.92 4.30 -7.16
CA GLY A 46 10.02 3.17 -7.45
C GLY A 46 10.28 2.55 -8.82
N PHE A 47 10.68 3.32 -9.84
CA PHE A 47 11.04 2.81 -11.17
C PHE A 47 9.98 1.86 -11.78
N GLY A 48 8.70 2.11 -11.49
CA GLY A 48 7.56 1.32 -11.93
C GLY A 48 7.08 0.27 -10.93
N SER A 49 7.86 -0.02 -9.89
CA SER A 49 7.51 -1.06 -8.93
C SER A 49 6.37 -0.63 -7.99
N LYS A 50 6.19 0.67 -7.69
CA LYS A 50 5.26 1.23 -6.67
C LYS A 50 4.10 2.03 -7.28
N ILE A 51 3.57 1.60 -8.43
CA ILE A 51 2.49 2.32 -9.13
C ILE A 51 1.14 2.05 -8.46
N GLY A 52 0.84 0.78 -8.19
CA GLY A 52 -0.42 0.34 -7.58
C GLY A 52 -0.24 -0.20 -6.16
N PRO A 53 -1.35 -0.60 -5.51
CA PRO A 53 -1.32 -1.12 -4.15
C PRO A 53 -0.83 -2.57 -4.13
N TYR A 54 -0.13 -2.92 -3.05
CA TYR A 54 0.30 -4.29 -2.77
C TYR A 54 -0.60 -4.95 -1.72
N PRO A 55 -0.80 -6.28 -1.78
CA PRO A 55 -1.52 -7.00 -0.74
C PRO A 55 -0.97 -6.75 0.68
N PHE A 56 0.34 -6.57 0.85
CA PHE A 56 0.98 -6.27 2.13
C PHE A 56 0.54 -4.94 2.75
N MET A 57 0.13 -3.97 1.93
CA MET A 57 -0.43 -2.72 2.42
C MET A 57 -1.77 -3.00 3.13
N ALA A 58 -2.63 -3.79 2.51
CA ALA A 58 -3.92 -4.15 3.09
C ALA A 58 -3.77 -4.98 4.38
N ILE A 59 -2.79 -5.89 4.43
CA ILE A 59 -2.45 -6.63 5.67
C ILE A 59 -2.12 -5.65 6.80
N THR A 60 -1.30 -4.64 6.52
CA THR A 60 -0.90 -3.61 7.50
C THR A 60 -2.11 -2.84 8.02
N GLY A 61 -2.99 -2.41 7.13
CA GLY A 61 -4.23 -1.70 7.51
C GLY A 61 -5.17 -2.57 8.33
N ASN A 62 -5.44 -3.81 7.91
CA ASN A 62 -6.32 -4.73 8.62
C ASN A 62 -5.76 -5.11 10.01
N PHE A 63 -4.45 -5.38 10.11
CA PHE A 63 -3.82 -5.66 11.40
C PHE A 63 -3.94 -4.49 12.36
N SER A 64 -3.70 -3.26 11.87
CA SER A 64 -3.88 -2.07 12.69
C SER A 64 -5.32 -1.93 13.20
N ARG A 65 -6.31 -2.27 12.37
CA ARG A 65 -7.74 -2.25 12.74
C ARG A 65 -8.04 -3.26 13.85
N VAL A 66 -7.57 -4.50 13.70
CA VAL A 66 -7.82 -5.59 14.65
C VAL A 66 -7.11 -5.34 15.98
N LEU A 67 -5.88 -4.86 15.94
CA LEU A 67 -5.08 -4.58 17.13
C LEU A 67 -5.45 -3.26 17.81
N ASN A 68 -6.22 -2.41 17.12
CA ASN A 68 -6.56 -1.05 17.55
C ASN A 68 -5.33 -0.21 17.95
N ARG A 69 -4.25 -0.34 17.16
CA ARG A 69 -2.96 0.33 17.38
C ARG A 69 -2.30 0.62 16.03
N PRO A 70 -1.44 1.65 15.94
CA PRO A 70 -0.62 1.86 14.74
C PRO A 70 0.25 0.63 14.44
N VAL A 71 0.33 0.25 13.16
CA VAL A 71 1.18 -0.85 12.69
C VAL A 71 2.07 -0.35 11.57
N GLN A 72 3.36 -0.64 11.67
CA GLN A 72 4.33 -0.43 10.60
C GLN A 72 4.84 -1.78 10.11
N LEU A 73 4.76 -1.99 8.79
CA LEU A 73 5.28 -3.14 8.10
C LEU A 73 6.28 -2.65 7.07
N GLU A 74 7.49 -3.17 7.13
CA GLU A 74 8.54 -2.93 6.16
C GLU A 74 8.90 -4.26 5.48
N LEU A 75 8.96 -4.25 4.15
CA LEU A 75 9.40 -5.43 3.40
C LEU A 75 10.93 -5.49 3.38
N LEU A 76 11.48 -6.61 3.82
CA LEU A 76 12.90 -6.89 3.68
C LEU A 76 13.29 -6.92 2.20
N VAL A 77 14.51 -6.48 1.89
CA VAL A 77 15.04 -6.47 0.51
C VAL A 77 15.01 -7.85 -0.14
N SER A 78 15.24 -8.92 0.63
CA SER A 78 15.16 -10.30 0.13
C SER A 78 13.75 -10.71 -0.32
N LYS A 79 12.72 -9.99 0.14
CA LYS A 79 11.32 -10.21 -0.25
C LYS A 79 10.82 -9.18 -1.25
N SER A 80 11.50 -8.05 -1.46
CA SER A 80 11.03 -7.01 -2.38
C SER A 80 10.98 -7.50 -3.83
N SER A 81 11.95 -8.29 -4.27
CA SER A 81 12.02 -8.81 -5.65
C SER A 81 10.93 -9.83 -6.00
N THR A 82 10.26 -10.44 -5.02
CA THR A 82 9.18 -11.43 -5.24
C THR A 82 7.79 -10.86 -4.98
N SER A 83 7.71 -9.65 -4.42
CA SER A 83 6.47 -8.99 -4.03
C SER A 83 6.23 -7.65 -4.74
N ALA A 84 7.25 -7.13 -5.44
CA ALA A 84 7.15 -5.92 -6.25
C ALA A 84 6.34 -6.14 -7.52
N GLN A 85 5.82 -5.05 -8.08
CA GLN A 85 5.24 -5.09 -9.41
C GLN A 85 6.36 -5.33 -10.44
N HIS A 86 6.15 -6.30 -11.33
CA HIS A 86 7.08 -6.64 -12.39
C HIS A 86 6.60 -6.08 -13.72
N VAL A 87 7.54 -5.56 -14.51
CA VAL A 87 7.28 -5.21 -15.91
C VAL A 87 7.31 -6.50 -16.71
N TRP A 88 6.16 -6.88 -17.25
CA TRP A 88 6.08 -7.98 -18.21
C TRP A 88 6.62 -7.52 -19.57
N ASN A 89 7.48 -8.33 -20.19
CA ASN A 89 8.06 -8.03 -21.51
C ASN A 89 7.50 -9.01 -22.57
N PRO A 90 6.55 -8.57 -23.41
CA PRO A 90 5.91 -9.38 -24.48
C PRO A 90 6.83 -9.84 -25.63
N ARG A 91 8.13 -9.52 -25.57
CA ARG A 91 9.07 -9.75 -26.68
C ARG A 91 10.02 -10.92 -26.41
N LEU A 92 9.85 -11.61 -25.30
CA LEU A 92 10.73 -12.71 -24.87
C LEU A 92 10.03 -14.07 -24.88
N ASP A 93 8.81 -14.09 -25.40
CA ASP A 93 7.88 -15.21 -25.63
C ASP A 93 7.54 -15.30 -27.12
#